data_AF-A0A2P8WDU8-F1
#
_entry.id   AF-A0A2P8WDU8-F1
#
_cell.length_a   1.000
_cell.length_b   1.000
_cell.length_c   1.000
_cell.angle_alpha   90.00
_cell.angle_beta   90.00
_cell.angle_gamma   90.00
#
_symmetry.space_group_name_H-M   'P 1'
#
loop_
_entity.id
_entity.type
_entity.pdbx_description
1 polymer ?
#
loop_
_entity_poly.entity_id
_entity_poly.type
_entity_poly.pdbx_seq_one_letter_code
_entity_poly.pdbx_strand_id
1 'polypeptide(L)'
;MKDKILFLGLSLFLYGVALALPCLLFNVVPIDAAGGGLSDPNDVYAMKGIELTFFGMIGLLFLQIPAIGWFANPLYWLGCTTLMMQRYRFSAIAGMAAILIGFSGTFSAFWFNLPADSGGVSELALSQFLLGFWLWLAAPGVIALVSMISWLKQSAHSTASSN
;
A
#
# COMPACT_ATOMS: atom_id res chain seq x y z
N MET A 1 -5.52 -16.77 -20.93
CA MET A 1 -5.67 -17.03 -19.47
C MET A 1 -4.34 -17.26 -18.78
N LYS A 2 -3.42 -18.04 -19.37
CA LYS A 2 -2.08 -18.30 -18.81
C LYS A 2 -1.33 -17.03 -18.38
N ASP A 3 -1.22 -16.03 -19.25
CA ASP A 3 -0.49 -14.78 -18.95
C ASP A 3 -1.07 -14.06 -17.72
N LYS A 4 -2.40 -14.02 -17.58
CA LYS A 4 -3.06 -13.35 -16.45
C LYS A 4 -2.73 -14.03 -15.12
N ILE A 5 -2.71 -15.37 -15.10
CA ILE A 5 -2.35 -16.14 -13.91
C ILE A 5 -0.90 -15.88 -13.54
N LEU A 6 0.00 -15.78 -14.53
CA LEU A 6 1.40 -15.46 -14.31
C LEU A 6 1.56 -14.06 -13.69
N PHE A 7 0.91 -13.04 -14.25
CA PHE A 7 1.00 -11.67 -13.70
C PHE A 7 0.31 -11.53 -12.34
N LEU A 8 -0.81 -12.24 -12.11
CA LEU A 8 -1.44 -12.30 -10.79
C LEU A 8 -0.51 -12.99 -9.78
N GLY A 9 0.12 -14.11 -10.15
CA GLY A 9 1.08 -14.81 -9.32
C GLY A 9 2.29 -13.93 -8.97
N LEU A 10 2.83 -13.21 -9.95
CA LEU A 10 3.90 -12.23 -9.72
C LEU A 10 3.46 -11.12 -8.76
N SER A 11 2.27 -10.55 -8.98
CA SER A 11 1.72 -9.51 -8.12
C SER A 11 1.55 -9.98 -6.67
N LEU A 12 0.99 -11.18 -6.47
CA LEU A 12 0.81 -11.76 -5.14
C LEU A 12 2.15 -12.11 -4.49
N PHE A 13 3.12 -12.58 -5.27
CA PHE A 13 4.47 -12.81 -4.78
C PHE A 13 5.12 -11.52 -4.29
N LEU A 14 5.06 -10.44 -5.08
CA LEU A 14 5.56 -9.11 -4.67
C LEU A 14 4.89 -8.62 -3.39
N TYR A 15 3.56 -8.75 -3.31
CA TYR A 15 2.79 -8.40 -2.11
C TYR A 15 3.23 -9.23 -0.89
N GLY A 16 3.41 -10.55 -1.05
CA GLY A 16 3.88 -11.43 0.01
C GLY A 16 5.28 -11.08 0.51
N VAL A 17 6.22 -10.78 -0.40
CA VAL A 17 7.56 -10.31 -0.04
C VAL A 17 7.50 -8.95 0.68
N ALA A 18 6.63 -8.05 0.22
CA ALA A 18 6.42 -6.77 0.86
C ALA A 18 5.92 -6.91 2.31
N LEU A 19 5.03 -7.87 2.58
CA LEU A 19 4.56 -8.14 3.96
C LEU A 19 5.68 -8.64 4.88
N ALA A 20 6.64 -9.41 4.34
CA ALA A 20 7.74 -9.97 5.12
C ALA A 20 8.87 -8.96 5.41
N LEU A 21 9.06 -7.99 4.52
CA LEU A 21 10.14 -7.00 4.60
C LEU A 21 9.75 -5.76 5.43
N PRO A 22 10.74 -5.04 5.97
CA PRO A 22 10.56 -3.68 6.47
C PRO A 22 10.02 -2.77 5.36
N CYS A 23 8.92 -2.07 5.63
CA CYS A 23 8.30 -1.16 4.68
C CYS A 23 8.55 0.29 5.06
N LEU A 24 8.43 0.63 6.34
CA LEU A 24 8.56 2.01 6.83
C LEU A 24 9.54 2.07 7.98
N LEU A 25 10.33 3.13 8.00
CA LEU A 25 11.25 3.46 9.08
C LEU A 25 10.66 4.63 9.87
N PHE A 26 10.50 4.45 11.18
CA PHE A 26 9.99 5.47 12.10
C PHE A 26 11.03 5.86 13.12
N ASN A 27 11.06 7.13 13.51
CA ASN A 27 11.76 7.60 14.70
C ASN A 27 10.76 7.63 15.87
N VAL A 28 11.18 7.14 17.03
CA VAL A 28 10.37 7.23 18.25
C VAL A 28 10.62 8.58 18.91
N VAL A 29 9.56 9.36 19.12
CA VAL A 29 9.62 10.73 19.66
C VAL A 29 8.72 10.82 20.90
N PRO A 30 9.19 11.38 22.03
CA PRO A 30 8.36 11.56 23.22
C PRO A 30 7.31 12.68 23.04
N ILE A 31 6.12 12.50 23.61
CA ILE A 31 5.01 13.48 23.57
C ILE A 31 5.25 14.66 24.55
N ASP A 32 5.95 14.43 25.67
CA ASP A 32 6.17 15.41 26.74
C ASP A 32 7.51 16.17 26.64
N ALA A 33 7.63 17.12 25.73
CA ALA A 33 8.75 18.08 25.74
C ALA A 33 8.46 19.31 26.63
N ALA A 34 8.00 19.10 27.87
CA ALA A 34 8.16 20.08 28.95
C ALA A 34 9.47 19.86 29.74
N GLY A 35 10.25 18.83 29.40
CA GLY A 35 11.46 18.47 30.12
C GLY A 35 12.46 17.67 29.29
N GLY A 36 12.96 18.24 28.20
CA GLY A 36 14.35 18.07 27.73
C GLY A 36 14.96 16.66 27.64
N GLY A 37 14.18 15.60 27.44
CA GLY A 37 14.72 14.31 27.04
C GLY A 37 15.09 14.39 25.56
N LEU A 38 16.38 14.39 25.26
CA LEU A 38 16.86 14.23 23.88
C LEU A 38 16.28 12.91 23.35
N SER A 39 15.43 12.96 22.32
CA SER A 39 15.09 11.78 21.54
C SER A 39 16.41 11.16 21.11
N ASP A 40 16.70 9.92 21.52
CA ASP A 40 17.92 9.25 21.07
C ASP A 40 17.80 9.15 19.55
N PRO A 41 18.68 9.79 18.75
CA PRO A 41 18.61 9.73 17.30
C PRO A 41 18.81 8.31 16.76
N ASN A 42 19.15 7.34 17.61
CA ASN A 42 19.24 5.92 17.29
C ASN A 42 17.97 5.11 17.62
N ASP A 43 16.95 5.71 18.25
CA ASP A 43 15.69 5.00 18.56
C ASP A 43 14.78 4.97 17.32
N VAL A 44 15.16 4.08 16.40
CA VAL A 44 14.52 3.91 15.10
C VAL A 44 13.85 2.55 15.04
N TYR A 45 12.58 2.55 14.64
CA TYR A 45 11.77 1.35 14.49
C TYR A 45 11.44 1.08 13.02
N ALA A 46 11.96 -0.03 12.49
CA ALA A 46 11.68 -0.49 11.14
C ALA A 46 10.46 -1.43 11.14
N MET A 47 9.29 -0.89 10.82
CA MET A 47 8.02 -1.62 10.85
C MET A 47 7.85 -2.48 9.58
N LYS A 48 7.53 -3.76 9.78
CA LYS A 48 7.31 -4.72 8.68
C LYS A 48 5.97 -4.49 7.99
N GLY A 49 5.86 -4.90 6.73
CA GLY A 49 4.62 -4.78 5.98
C GLY A 49 3.43 -5.50 6.62
N ILE A 50 3.66 -6.64 7.27
CA ILE A 50 2.61 -7.37 8.00
C ILE A 50 2.10 -6.58 9.23
N GLU A 51 3.01 -6.00 10.01
CA GLU A 51 2.67 -5.17 11.18
C GLU A 51 1.88 -3.94 10.73
N LEU A 52 2.40 -3.25 9.70
CA LEU A 52 1.75 -2.10 9.08
C LEU A 52 0.36 -2.43 8.55
N THR A 53 0.17 -3.59 7.94
CA THR A 53 -1.16 -4.01 7.46
C THR A 53 -2.13 -4.19 8.63
N PHE A 54 -1.69 -4.78 9.74
CA PHE A 54 -2.54 -4.91 10.94
C PHE A 54 -2.88 -3.55 11.55
N PHE A 55 -1.86 -2.73 11.85
CA PHE A 55 -2.07 -1.39 12.42
C PHE A 55 -2.91 -0.51 11.51
N GLY A 56 -2.67 -0.61 10.21
CA GLY A 56 -3.38 0.14 9.19
C GLY A 56 -4.85 -0.20 9.09
N MET A 57 -5.17 -1.50 9.09
CA MET A 57 -6.56 -1.96 9.09
C MET A 57 -7.29 -1.56 10.38
N ILE A 58 -6.61 -1.62 11.54
CA ILE A 58 -7.18 -1.13 12.81
C ILE A 58 -7.41 0.38 12.74
N GLY A 59 -6.42 1.17 12.31
CA GLY A 59 -6.55 2.61 12.16
C GLY A 59 -7.67 3.02 11.20
N LEU A 60 -7.92 2.22 10.17
CA LEU A 60 -9.00 2.43 9.21
C LEU A 60 -10.38 2.22 9.85
N LEU A 61 -10.53 1.27 10.78
CA LEU A 61 -11.77 1.09 11.56
C LEU A 61 -12.09 2.31 12.44
N PHE A 62 -11.06 3.05 12.86
CA PHE A 62 -11.19 4.26 13.66
C PHE A 62 -11.03 5.55 12.84
N LEU A 63 -11.01 5.47 11.50
CA LEU A 63 -10.92 6.61 10.57
C LEU A 63 -9.76 7.58 10.87
N GLN A 64 -8.62 7.05 11.31
CA GLN A 64 -7.43 7.87 11.51
C GLN A 64 -6.89 8.38 10.16
N ILE A 65 -6.46 9.65 10.12
CA ILE A 65 -6.09 10.35 8.88
C ILE A 65 -5.00 9.62 8.07
N PRO A 66 -3.90 9.10 8.66
CA PRO A 66 -2.91 8.33 7.90
C PRO A 66 -3.43 6.96 7.48
N ALA A 67 -4.49 6.46 8.14
CA ALA A 67 -4.98 5.11 7.92
C ALA A 67 -5.83 4.95 6.65
N ILE A 68 -6.24 6.06 6.02
CA ILE A 68 -6.96 6.04 4.73
C ILE A 68 -6.10 5.37 3.64
N GLY A 69 -4.77 5.46 3.73
CA GLY A 69 -3.87 4.75 2.82
C GLY A 69 -4.10 3.24 2.74
N TRP A 70 -4.66 2.64 3.79
CA TRP A 70 -4.91 1.20 3.86
C TRP A 70 -6.11 0.73 3.06
N PHE A 71 -6.96 1.63 2.55
CA PHE A 71 -7.94 1.30 1.51
C PHE A 71 -7.28 0.76 0.23
N ALA A 72 -5.98 1.00 0.04
CA ALA A 72 -5.21 0.40 -1.04
C ALA A 72 -5.27 -1.14 -1.04
N ASN A 73 -5.33 -1.79 0.13
CA ASN A 73 -5.37 -3.25 0.22
C ASN A 73 -6.71 -3.82 -0.33
N PRO A 74 -7.90 -3.41 0.16
CA PRO A 74 -9.17 -3.79 -0.46
C PRO A 74 -9.26 -3.46 -1.96
N LEU A 75 -8.76 -2.30 -2.39
CA LEU A 75 -8.76 -1.92 -3.81
C LEU A 75 -7.83 -2.81 -4.66
N TYR A 76 -6.68 -3.19 -4.11
CA TYR A 76 -5.78 -4.15 -4.74
C TYR A 76 -6.45 -5.52 -4.92
N TRP A 77 -7.12 -6.04 -3.88
CA TRP A 77 -7.88 -7.29 -3.96
C TRP A 77 -9.04 -7.20 -4.96
N LEU A 78 -9.74 -6.07 -5.00
CA LEU A 78 -10.76 -5.80 -6.02
C LEU A 78 -10.15 -5.80 -7.44
N GLY A 79 -8.96 -5.21 -7.62
CA GLY A 79 -8.21 -5.25 -8.86
C GLY A 79 -7.89 -6.68 -9.30
N CYS A 80 -7.39 -7.52 -8.38
CA CYS A 80 -7.08 -8.92 -8.65
C CYS A 80 -8.32 -9.73 -9.07
N THR A 81 -9.42 -9.59 -8.33
CA THR A 81 -10.67 -10.33 -8.61
C THR A 81 -11.28 -9.91 -9.95
N THR A 82 -11.35 -8.62 -10.23
CA THR A 82 -11.90 -8.10 -11.49
C THR A 82 -11.03 -8.44 -12.71
N LEU A 83 -9.69 -8.55 -12.56
CA LEU A 83 -8.80 -9.07 -13.61
C LEU A 83 -9.17 -10.51 -13.99
N MET A 84 -9.42 -11.37 -12.99
CA MET A 84 -9.81 -12.77 -13.22
C MET A 84 -11.20 -12.89 -13.84
N MET A 85 -12.12 -11.99 -13.48
CA MET A 85 -13.44 -11.85 -14.12
C MET A 85 -13.39 -11.20 -15.51
N GLN A 86 -12.19 -10.88 -16.04
CA GLN A 86 -11.98 -10.22 -17.33
C GLN A 86 -12.59 -8.82 -17.43
N ARG A 87 -12.90 -8.19 -16.30
CA ARG A 87 -13.39 -6.80 -16.21
C ARG A 87 -12.20 -5.83 -16.17
N TYR A 88 -11.42 -5.81 -17.25
CA TYR A 88 -10.09 -5.16 -17.26
C TYR A 88 -10.13 -3.65 -16.97
N ARG A 89 -11.13 -2.93 -17.45
CA ARG A 89 -11.29 -1.50 -17.17
C ARG A 89 -11.43 -1.24 -15.66
N PHE A 90 -12.29 -2.01 -14.99
CA PHE A 90 -12.49 -1.90 -13.54
C PHE A 90 -11.24 -2.31 -12.77
N SER A 91 -10.57 -3.38 -13.22
CA SER A 91 -9.31 -3.82 -12.61
C SER A 91 -8.20 -2.78 -12.71
N ALA A 92 -8.05 -2.14 -13.88
CA ALA A 92 -7.07 -1.09 -14.08
C ALA A 92 -7.36 0.13 -13.17
N ILE A 93 -8.62 0.56 -13.09
CA ILE A 93 -9.03 1.67 -12.21
C ILE A 93 -8.77 1.32 -10.75
N ALA A 94 -9.16 0.12 -10.31
CA ALA A 94 -8.95 -0.32 -8.92
C ALA A 94 -7.45 -0.41 -8.56
N GLY A 95 -6.62 -0.94 -9.46
CA GLY A 95 -5.16 -1.00 -9.28
C GLY A 95 -4.53 0.39 -9.21
N MET A 96 -4.90 1.32 -10.11
CA MET A 96 -4.41 2.71 -10.06
C MET A 96 -4.87 3.42 -8.78
N ALA A 97 -6.13 3.25 -8.40
CA ALA A 97 -6.67 3.84 -7.17
C ALA A 97 -5.94 3.31 -5.93
N ALA A 98 -5.62 2.00 -5.89
CA ALA A 98 -4.82 1.42 -4.82
C ALA A 98 -3.44 2.07 -4.70
N ILE A 99 -2.75 2.31 -5.81
CA ILE A 99 -1.44 2.97 -5.82
C ILE A 99 -1.56 4.42 -5.31
N LEU A 100 -2.51 5.18 -5.85
CA LEU A 100 -2.68 6.60 -5.51
C LEU A 100 -3.07 6.79 -4.04
N ILE A 101 -4.05 6.03 -3.56
CA ILE A 101 -4.53 6.08 -2.17
C ILE A 101 -3.44 5.56 -1.23
N GLY A 102 -2.81 4.43 -1.57
CA GLY A 102 -1.74 3.85 -0.76
C GLY A 102 -0.56 4.80 -0.62
N PHE A 103 -0.05 5.32 -1.73
CA PHE A 103 1.08 6.25 -1.70
C PHE A 103 0.73 7.55 -0.96
N SER A 104 -0.37 8.22 -1.32
CA SER A 104 -0.74 9.50 -0.69
C SER A 104 -1.07 9.36 0.80
N GLY A 105 -1.76 8.29 1.18
CA GLY A 105 -2.08 7.99 2.57
C GLY A 105 -0.83 7.70 3.39
N THR A 106 0.08 6.85 2.90
CA THR A 106 1.34 6.58 3.62
C THR A 106 2.26 7.80 3.63
N PHE A 107 2.29 8.58 2.55
CA PHE A 107 3.06 9.83 2.48
C PHE A 107 2.58 10.88 3.48
N SER A 108 1.27 10.92 3.78
CA SER A 108 0.74 11.84 4.80
C SER A 108 1.33 11.59 6.20
N ALA A 109 1.82 10.37 6.49
CA ALA A 109 2.43 10.04 7.78
C ALA A 109 3.79 10.74 8.02
N PHE A 110 4.36 11.44 7.02
CA PHE A 110 5.45 12.39 7.24
C PHE A 110 5.02 13.66 7.97
N TRP A 111 3.74 14.01 7.92
CA TRP A 111 3.16 15.19 8.58
C TRP A 111 2.33 14.85 9.81
N PHE A 112 1.90 13.59 9.94
CA PHE A 112 1.06 13.12 11.02
C PHE A 112 1.72 11.94 11.72
N ASN A 113 2.23 12.20 12.93
CA ASN A 113 2.80 11.17 13.76
C ASN A 113 1.74 10.13 14.16
N LEU A 114 2.17 8.88 14.31
CA LEU A 114 1.33 7.79 14.78
C LEU A 114 1.59 7.56 16.27
N PRO A 115 0.59 7.14 17.07
CA PRO A 115 0.84 6.77 18.46
C PRO A 115 1.77 5.53 18.52
N ALA A 116 2.84 5.59 19.32
CA ALA A 116 3.79 4.49 19.49
C ALA A 116 3.42 3.54 20.63
N ASP A 117 2.70 4.05 21.64
CA ASP A 117 2.30 3.29 22.81
C ASP A 117 0.82 3.52 23.18
N SER A 118 0.30 2.66 24.05
CA SER A 118 -1.06 2.80 24.60
C SER A 118 -1.13 3.82 25.76
N GLY A 119 0.03 4.29 26.24
CA GLY A 119 0.14 5.22 27.36
C GLY A 119 0.05 6.68 26.96
N GLY A 120 0.15 7.00 25.67
CA GLY A 120 0.23 8.36 25.15
C GLY A 120 1.53 9.06 25.53
N VAL A 121 2.64 8.32 25.65
CA VAL A 121 3.94 8.87 26.09
C VAL A 121 4.89 9.06 24.90
N SER A 122 4.72 8.30 23.83
CA SER A 122 5.55 8.37 22.63
C SER A 122 4.77 8.25 21.32
N GLU A 123 5.36 8.81 20.25
CA GLU A 123 4.86 8.85 18.89
C GLU A 123 5.91 8.30 17.90
N LEU A 124 5.42 7.70 16.81
CA LEU A 124 6.18 7.26 15.66
C LEU A 124 6.12 8.33 14.57
N ALA A 125 7.24 9.02 14.35
CA ALA A 125 7.41 9.96 13.25
C ALA A 125 8.00 9.23 12.04
N LEU A 126 7.34 9.29 10.89
CA LEU A 126 7.84 8.61 9.69
C LEU A 126 9.16 9.26 9.22
N SER A 127 10.19 8.44 9.06
CA SER A 127 11.52 8.86 8.62
C SER A 127 11.78 8.49 7.16
N GLN A 128 11.44 7.26 6.74
CA GLN A 128 11.82 6.78 5.41
C GLN A 128 10.89 5.68 4.87
N PHE A 129 10.71 5.67 3.55
CA PHE A 129 10.18 4.52 2.80
C PHE A 129 11.28 3.50 2.49
N LEU A 130 11.06 2.24 2.87
CA LEU A 130 11.98 1.12 2.65
C LEU A 130 11.54 0.26 1.46
N LEU A 131 12.36 -0.73 1.11
CA LEU A 131 12.12 -1.61 -0.05
C LEU A 131 10.75 -2.30 0.01
N GLY A 132 10.31 -2.75 1.18
CA GLY A 132 9.02 -3.41 1.33
C GLY A 132 7.85 -2.51 0.87
N PHE A 133 7.90 -1.20 1.13
CA PHE A 133 6.86 -0.27 0.71
C PHE A 133 6.78 -0.16 -0.82
N TRP A 134 7.92 -0.09 -1.49
CA TRP A 134 7.96 -0.04 -2.95
C TRP A 134 7.46 -1.33 -3.59
N LEU A 135 7.76 -2.48 -2.99
CA LEU A 135 7.21 -3.78 -3.43
C LEU A 135 5.70 -3.87 -3.19
N TRP A 136 5.22 -3.33 -2.07
CA TRP A 136 3.80 -3.25 -1.75
C TRP A 136 3.04 -2.42 -2.78
N LEU A 137 3.59 -1.28 -3.24
CA LEU A 137 3.02 -0.47 -4.34
C LEU A 137 3.21 -1.11 -5.73
N ALA A 138 4.30 -1.85 -5.94
CA ALA A 138 4.55 -2.51 -7.21
C ALA A 138 3.50 -3.59 -7.52
N ALA A 139 3.00 -4.31 -6.51
CA ALA A 139 1.96 -5.33 -6.67
C ALA A 139 0.69 -4.80 -7.39
N PRO A 140 -0.04 -3.79 -6.86
CA PRO A 140 -1.16 -3.20 -7.59
C PRO A 140 -0.74 -2.53 -8.91
N GLY A 141 0.52 -2.06 -9.02
CA GLY A 141 1.11 -1.59 -10.28
C GLY A 141 1.11 -2.64 -11.39
N VAL A 142 1.54 -3.87 -11.07
CA VAL A 142 1.51 -5.01 -12.02
C VAL A 142 0.08 -5.30 -12.45
N ILE A 143 -0.88 -5.30 -11.52
CA ILE A 143 -2.31 -5.52 -11.83
C ILE A 143 -2.86 -4.41 -12.73
N ALA A 144 -2.55 -3.15 -12.42
CA ALA A 144 -3.00 -2.02 -13.23
C ALA A 144 -2.45 -2.12 -14.67
N LEU A 145 -1.16 -2.41 -14.81
CA LEU A 145 -0.48 -2.52 -16.10
C LEU A 145 -1.06 -3.66 -16.95
N VAL A 146 -1.14 -4.88 -16.40
CA VAL A 146 -1.65 -6.04 -17.16
C VAL A 146 -3.11 -5.86 -17.54
N SER A 147 -3.91 -5.22 -16.68
CA SER A 147 -5.30 -4.89 -16.96
C SER A 147 -5.43 -3.85 -18.06
N MET A 148 -4.60 -2.81 -18.05
CA MET A 148 -4.59 -1.79 -19.11
C MET A 148 -4.20 -2.39 -20.47
N ILE A 149 -3.16 -3.23 -20.53
CA ILE A 149 -2.77 -3.94 -21.76
C ILE A 149 -3.89 -4.86 -22.24
N SER A 150 -4.52 -5.61 -21.34
CA SER A 150 -5.62 -6.52 -21.68
C SER A 150 -6.85 -5.79 -22.18
N TRP A 151 -7.16 -4.63 -21.59
CA TRP A 151 -8.25 -3.76 -22.02
C TRP A 151 -8.01 -3.23 -23.45
N LEU A 152 -6.82 -2.70 -23.72
CA LEU A 152 -6.46 -2.19 -25.05
C LEU A 152 -6.54 -3.28 -26.14
N LYS A 153 -6.05 -4.50 -25.84
CA LYS A 153 -6.16 -5.64 -26.75
C LYS A 153 -7.61 -6.03 -27.05
N GLN A 154 -8.47 -6.02 -26.03
CA GLN A 154 -9.89 -6.34 -26.19
C GLN A 154 -10.61 -5.30 -27.06
N SER A 155 -10.37 -4.01 -26.81
CA SER A 155 -10.96 -2.92 -27.61
C SER A 155 -10.56 -2.99 -29.08
N ALA A 156 -9.30 -3.32 -29.38
CA ALA A 156 -8.82 -3.47 -30.77
C ALA A 156 -9.49 -4.64 -31.52
N HIS A 157 -9.77 -5.76 -30.83
CA HIS A 157 -10.47 -6.89 -31.45
C HIS A 157 -11.93 -6.56 -31.76
N SER A 158 -12.62 -5.85 -30.87
CA SER A 158 -14.01 -5.45 -31.09
C SER A 158 -14.17 -4.53 -32.30
N THR A 159 -13.21 -3.62 -32.54
CA THR A 159 -13.21 -2.74 -33.73
C THR A 159 -12.87 -3.46 -35.03
N ALA A 160 -12.07 -4.53 -34.98
CA ALA A 160 -11.73 -5.31 -36.18
C ALA A 160 -12.87 -6.23 -36.63
N SER A 161 -13.72 -6.70 -35.70
CA SER A 161 -14.88 -7.55 -36.02
C SER A 161 -16.12 -6.79 -36.52
N SER A 162 -16.13 -5.46 -36.42
CA SER A 162 -17.26 -4.61 -36.82
C SER A 162 -17.13 -3.99 -38.22
N ASN A 163 -16.02 -4.27 -38.92
CA ASN A 163 -15.75 -3.86 -40.31
C ASN A 163 -15.82 -5.06 -41.24
#